data_AF-A0A6P0SFV9-F1
#
_entry.id   AF-A0A6P0SFV9-F1
#
_cell.length_a   1.000
_cell.length_b   1.000
_cell.length_c   1.000
_cell.angle_alpha   90.00
_cell.angle_beta   90.00
_cell.angle_gamma   90.00
#
_symmetry.space_group_name_H-M   'P 1'
#
loop_
_entity.id
_entity.type
_entity.pdbx_description
1 polymer ?
#
loop_
_entity_poly.entity_id
_entity_poly.type
_entity_poly.pdbx_seq_one_letter_code
_entity_poly.pdbx_strand_id
1 'polypeptide(L)'
;MNQNYQDPLKTYQEQFKKIYGAIKNRNRGCLYAAIDYLDPENSEDICHYFGIDKNSTINNDLKFCKPYLSSPIKDLSILQIFYVPEEIAKRKEDMENQTVELIKNFVPFKDSTEIFTVIIPVALILIALYFLYFSKNQSETIRKANKNRNQIKFSEEGRKKVLDSPEPIIDSPQPRKPSVLCLVVPSHQLSSLNRGDSIPSSRVKKLISSASYFLCDGSLQAIDKKVNLNFSGSSINFSSEEYAYIQLIIPEGQDMIAQGTKYSLKKNLPDGGAEIDKIARLINLDGLENFICA
;
A
#
# COMPACT_ATOMS: atom_id res chain seq x y z
N MET A 1 -25.20 -12.82 -25.01
CA MET A 1 -24.59 -13.88 -24.17
C MET A 1 -23.08 -13.69 -24.21
N ASN A 2 -22.47 -13.28 -23.09
CA ASN A 2 -21.04 -12.96 -23.01
C ASN A 2 -20.21 -14.25 -23.14
N GLN A 3 -19.44 -14.38 -24.23
CA GLN A 3 -18.59 -15.53 -24.55
C GLN A 3 -17.28 -15.60 -23.71
N ASN A 4 -17.26 -15.11 -22.47
CA ASN A 4 -16.03 -15.09 -21.67
C ASN A 4 -16.26 -15.38 -20.18
N TYR A 5 -17.25 -16.22 -19.88
CA TYR A 5 -17.38 -16.78 -18.53
C TYR A 5 -16.44 -17.99 -18.42
N GLN A 6 -15.23 -17.78 -17.90
CA GLN A 6 -14.39 -18.86 -17.44
C GLN A 6 -14.93 -19.39 -16.11
N ASP A 7 -15.08 -20.71 -16.01
CA ASP A 7 -15.42 -21.39 -14.77
C ASP A 7 -14.40 -21.03 -13.67
N PRO A 8 -14.82 -20.33 -12.59
CA PRO A 8 -13.93 -19.90 -11.51
C PRO A 8 -13.13 -21.04 -10.89
N LEU A 9 -13.71 -22.25 -10.86
CA LEU A 9 -13.05 -23.43 -10.30
C LEU A 9 -11.86 -23.87 -11.16
N LYS A 10 -12.02 -23.80 -12.48
CA LYS A 10 -10.96 -24.13 -13.44
C LYS A 10 -9.81 -23.12 -13.35
N THR A 11 -10.12 -21.84 -13.22
CA THR A 11 -9.13 -20.77 -13.03
C THR A 11 -8.33 -20.96 -11.75
N TYR A 12 -9.00 -21.29 -10.63
CA TYR A 12 -8.33 -21.59 -9.37
C TYR A 12 -7.39 -22.79 -9.46
N GLN A 13 -7.85 -23.89 -10.06
CA GLN A 13 -7.02 -25.11 -10.21
C GLN A 13 -5.77 -24.87 -11.05
N GLU A 14 -5.88 -24.06 -12.12
CA GLU A 14 -4.72 -23.69 -12.95
C GLU A 14 -3.73 -22.80 -12.19
N GLN A 15 -4.22 -21.81 -11.44
CA GLN A 15 -3.36 -20.97 -10.59
C GLN A 15 -2.69 -21.78 -9.48
N PHE A 16 -3.44 -22.65 -8.80
CA PHE A 16 -2.91 -23.54 -7.78
C PHE A 16 -1.78 -24.41 -8.33
N LYS A 17 -1.97 -25.04 -9.50
CA LYS A 17 -0.93 -25.86 -10.14
C LYS A 17 0.35 -25.07 -10.43
N LYS A 18 0.21 -23.82 -10.89
CA LYS A 18 1.36 -22.94 -11.17
C LYS A 18 2.12 -22.58 -9.89
N ILE A 19 1.40 -22.14 -8.86
CA ILE A 19 1.99 -21.79 -7.55
C ILE A 19 2.66 -23.02 -6.94
N TYR A 20 1.95 -24.15 -6.88
CA TYR A 20 2.48 -25.42 -6.40
C TYR A 20 3.75 -25.83 -7.16
N GLY A 21 3.75 -25.73 -8.49
CA GLY A 21 4.92 -26.02 -9.31
C GLY A 21 6.14 -25.18 -8.94
N ALA A 22 5.93 -23.93 -8.55
CA ALA A 22 7.00 -23.01 -8.14
C ALA A 22 7.54 -23.28 -6.72
N ILE A 23 6.71 -23.80 -5.80
CA ILE A 23 7.08 -23.92 -4.38
C ILE A 23 7.30 -25.37 -3.90
N LYS A 24 6.84 -26.39 -4.63
CA LYS A 24 6.85 -27.80 -4.18
C LYS A 24 8.22 -28.37 -3.81
N ASN A 25 9.29 -27.84 -4.41
CA ASN A 25 10.67 -28.30 -4.18
C ASN A 25 11.37 -27.53 -3.07
N ARG A 26 10.71 -26.53 -2.45
CA ARG A 26 11.26 -25.77 -1.33
C ARG A 26 11.09 -26.57 -0.04
N ASN A 27 12.14 -26.55 0.78
CA ASN A 27 12.15 -27.16 2.12
C ASN A 27 11.95 -26.14 3.25
N ARG A 28 11.94 -24.84 2.92
CA ARG A 28 11.79 -23.70 3.84
C ARG A 28 11.10 -22.53 3.15
N GLY A 29 10.46 -21.68 3.95
CA GLY A 29 9.79 -20.45 3.54
C GLY A 29 8.71 -20.70 2.49
N CYS A 30 7.95 -21.78 2.62
CA CYS A 30 6.96 -22.17 1.63
C CYS A 30 5.80 -21.17 1.59
N LEU A 31 5.38 -20.65 2.76
CA LEU A 31 4.35 -19.61 2.84
C LEU A 31 4.84 -18.29 2.26
N TYR A 32 6.06 -17.86 2.63
CA TYR A 32 6.70 -16.69 2.03
C TYR A 32 6.75 -16.81 0.50
N ALA A 33 7.22 -17.97 -0.01
CA ALA A 33 7.35 -18.22 -1.44
C ALA A 33 6.00 -18.20 -2.17
N ALA A 34 4.94 -18.67 -1.52
CA ALA A 34 3.59 -18.61 -2.08
C ALA A 34 3.10 -17.16 -2.20
N ILE A 35 3.34 -16.33 -1.17
CA ILE A 35 3.00 -14.90 -1.19
C ILE A 35 3.84 -14.19 -2.25
N ASP A 36 5.15 -14.44 -2.31
CA ASP A 36 6.07 -13.89 -3.31
C ASP A 36 5.68 -14.23 -4.74
N TYR A 37 5.20 -15.45 -4.97
CA TYR A 37 4.69 -15.85 -6.28
C TYR A 37 3.38 -15.12 -6.64
N LEU A 38 2.48 -14.96 -5.66
CA LEU A 38 1.16 -14.37 -5.85
C LEU A 38 1.20 -12.84 -6.00
N ASP A 39 2.07 -12.18 -5.24
CA ASP A 39 2.22 -10.73 -5.22
C ASP A 39 3.70 -10.33 -4.98
N PRO A 40 4.57 -10.47 -6.00
CA PRO A 40 6.02 -10.22 -5.86
C PRO A 40 6.36 -8.76 -5.55
N GLU A 41 5.45 -7.82 -5.81
CA GLU A 41 5.71 -6.40 -5.58
C GLU A 41 5.51 -6.01 -4.12
N ASN A 42 4.57 -6.67 -3.42
CA ASN A 42 4.23 -6.37 -2.03
C ASN A 42 4.62 -7.51 -1.07
N SER A 43 5.27 -8.57 -1.57
CA SER A 43 5.52 -9.79 -0.80
C SER A 43 6.31 -9.54 0.48
N GLU A 44 7.32 -8.68 0.42
CA GLU A 44 8.15 -8.32 1.57
C GLU A 44 7.33 -7.57 2.63
N ASP A 45 6.52 -6.60 2.23
CA ASP A 45 5.65 -5.82 3.14
C ASP A 45 4.58 -6.71 3.78
N ILE A 46 3.93 -7.57 2.98
CA ILE A 46 2.92 -8.54 3.44
C ILE A 46 3.55 -9.50 4.44
N CYS A 47 4.70 -10.10 4.10
CA CYS A 47 5.36 -11.06 4.97
C CYS A 47 5.86 -10.40 6.26
N HIS A 48 6.41 -9.19 6.19
CA HIS A 48 6.81 -8.42 7.36
C HIS A 48 5.62 -8.10 8.26
N TYR A 49 4.50 -7.63 7.69
CA TYR A 49 3.28 -7.31 8.43
C TYR A 49 2.73 -8.51 9.21
N PHE A 50 2.75 -9.70 8.63
CA PHE A 50 2.27 -10.93 9.27
C PHE A 50 3.35 -11.69 10.05
N GLY A 51 4.61 -11.22 10.08
CA GLY A 51 5.72 -11.90 10.76
C GLY A 51 6.12 -13.24 10.12
N ILE A 52 6.01 -13.35 8.80
CA ILE A 52 6.33 -14.55 8.01
C ILE A 52 7.80 -14.52 7.61
N ASP A 53 8.55 -15.55 8.03
CA ASP A 53 9.98 -15.67 7.75
C ASP A 53 10.25 -16.48 6.47
N LYS A 54 11.05 -15.91 5.55
CA LYS A 54 11.53 -16.57 4.33
C LYS A 54 12.37 -17.84 4.57
N ASN A 55 12.90 -18.03 5.78
CA ASN A 55 13.66 -19.20 6.20
C ASN A 55 12.88 -20.16 7.10
N SER A 56 11.59 -19.88 7.34
CA SER A 56 10.72 -20.70 8.17
C SER A 56 10.71 -22.16 7.73
N THR A 57 10.64 -23.09 8.68
CA THR A 57 10.48 -24.51 8.33
C THR A 57 9.04 -24.79 7.91
N ILE A 58 8.83 -25.85 7.12
CA ILE A 58 7.46 -26.27 6.72
C ILE A 58 6.55 -26.45 7.95
N ASN A 59 7.06 -26.98 9.06
CA ASN A 59 6.30 -27.14 10.29
C ASN A 59 5.90 -25.79 10.93
N ASN A 60 6.79 -24.80 10.88
CA ASN A 60 6.49 -23.46 11.37
C ASN A 60 5.45 -22.77 10.48
N ASP A 61 5.57 -22.90 9.16
CA ASP A 61 4.58 -22.39 8.20
C ASP A 61 3.21 -23.04 8.44
N LEU A 62 3.15 -24.36 8.62
CA LEU A 62 1.91 -25.07 8.95
C LEU A 62 1.33 -24.64 10.30
N LYS A 63 2.18 -24.44 11.31
CA LYS A 63 1.75 -23.94 12.62
C LYS A 63 1.16 -22.54 12.51
N PHE A 64 1.75 -21.68 11.66
CA PHE A 64 1.23 -20.36 11.33
C PHE A 64 -0.11 -20.43 10.58
N CYS A 65 -0.26 -21.37 9.64
CA CYS A 65 -1.49 -21.54 8.86
C CYS A 65 -2.68 -22.05 9.70
N LYS A 66 -2.41 -22.82 10.75
CA LYS A 66 -3.44 -23.53 11.54
C LYS A 66 -4.58 -22.65 12.06
N PRO A 67 -4.37 -21.44 12.60
CA PRO A 67 -5.45 -20.56 13.04
C PRO A 67 -6.37 -20.15 11.89
N TYR A 68 -5.82 -19.80 10.73
CA TYR A 68 -6.56 -19.42 9.52
C TYR A 68 -7.42 -20.55 8.93
N LEU A 69 -7.05 -21.81 9.18
CA LEU A 69 -7.85 -22.98 8.78
C LEU A 69 -8.90 -23.38 9.80
N SER A 70 -8.52 -23.42 11.08
CA SER A 70 -9.39 -23.93 12.15
C SER A 70 -10.54 -22.98 12.47
N SER A 71 -10.33 -21.70 12.20
CA SER A 71 -11.39 -20.72 12.18
C SER A 71 -10.89 -19.47 11.46
N PRO A 72 -11.10 -19.35 10.13
CA PRO A 72 -10.74 -18.12 9.43
C PRO A 72 -11.43 -16.89 10.03
N ILE A 73 -12.44 -17.09 10.91
CA ILE A 73 -13.34 -16.08 11.44
C ILE A 73 -13.29 -15.91 12.98
N LYS A 74 -12.64 -16.79 13.76
CA LYS A 74 -12.45 -16.53 15.21
C LYS A 74 -11.25 -15.63 15.49
N ASP A 75 -10.19 -15.69 14.70
CA ASP A 75 -9.08 -14.70 14.76
C ASP A 75 -9.39 -13.40 13.97
N LEU A 76 -10.58 -13.32 13.38
CA LEU A 76 -11.27 -12.05 13.12
C LEU A 76 -11.60 -11.31 14.44
N SER A 77 -11.26 -11.84 15.61
CA SER A 77 -11.17 -11.08 16.87
C SER A 77 -9.88 -10.25 17.01
N ILE A 78 -8.83 -10.50 16.21
CA ILE A 78 -7.78 -9.49 15.94
C ILE A 78 -8.38 -8.28 15.20
N LEU A 79 -9.53 -8.50 14.54
CA LEU A 79 -10.37 -7.46 13.94
C LEU A 79 -11.44 -6.97 14.94
N GLN A 80 -11.24 -7.02 16.26
CA GLN A 80 -12.06 -6.28 17.25
C GLN A 80 -12.05 -4.75 17.05
N ILE A 81 -11.25 -4.23 16.11
CA ILE A 81 -11.32 -2.84 15.61
C ILE A 81 -12.48 -2.65 14.59
N PHE A 82 -13.21 -3.71 14.24
CA PHE A 82 -14.22 -3.69 13.18
C PHE A 82 -15.63 -3.64 13.77
N TYR A 83 -16.19 -2.43 13.86
CA TYR A 83 -17.64 -2.27 13.77
C TYR A 83 -18.07 -2.72 12.37
N VAL A 84 -18.57 -3.94 12.27
CA VAL A 84 -19.15 -4.49 11.04
C VAL A 84 -20.60 -3.99 10.96
N PRO A 85 -21.02 -3.31 9.86
CA PRO A 85 -22.42 -2.96 9.65
C PRO A 85 -23.31 -4.21 9.60
N GLU A 86 -24.51 -4.11 10.15
CA GLU A 86 -25.47 -5.20 10.38
C GLU A 86 -25.82 -6.02 9.11
N GLU A 87 -25.66 -5.44 7.90
CA GLU A 87 -25.88 -6.13 6.63
C GLU A 87 -24.83 -7.22 6.29
N ILE A 88 -23.62 -7.13 6.86
CA ILE A 88 -22.55 -8.14 6.63
C ILE A 88 -22.69 -9.31 7.62
N ALA A 89 -23.36 -9.11 8.76
CA ALA A 89 -23.59 -10.18 9.74
C ALA A 89 -24.42 -11.33 9.15
N LYS A 90 -25.36 -11.05 8.24
CA LYS A 90 -26.09 -12.09 7.49
C LYS A 90 -25.22 -12.85 6.49
N ARG A 91 -24.23 -12.19 5.86
CA ARG A 91 -23.26 -12.86 4.95
C ARG A 91 -22.20 -13.66 5.69
N LYS A 92 -21.93 -13.31 6.95
CA LYS A 92 -20.98 -14.01 7.83
C LYS A 92 -21.39 -15.47 8.06
N GLU A 93 -22.69 -15.71 8.27
CA GLU A 93 -23.24 -17.04 8.54
C GLU A 93 -23.16 -17.95 7.29
N ASP A 94 -23.48 -17.41 6.10
CA ASP A 94 -23.36 -18.14 4.83
C ASP A 94 -21.89 -18.48 4.48
N MET A 95 -20.97 -17.56 4.76
CA MET A 95 -19.54 -17.74 4.47
C MET A 95 -18.88 -18.68 5.48
N GLU A 96 -19.28 -18.64 6.75
CA GLU A 96 -18.87 -19.61 7.78
C GLU A 96 -19.31 -21.03 7.39
N ASN A 97 -20.54 -21.21 6.91
CA ASN A 97 -21.06 -22.51 6.51
C ASN A 97 -20.33 -23.08 5.28
N GLN A 98 -20.06 -22.28 4.25
CA GLN A 98 -19.27 -22.71 3.09
C GLN A 98 -17.81 -23.04 3.45
N THR A 99 -17.21 -22.28 4.35
CA THR A 99 -15.81 -22.48 4.74
C THR A 99 -15.66 -23.71 5.64
N VAL A 100 -16.60 -23.94 6.56
CA VAL A 100 -16.64 -25.15 7.41
C VAL A 100 -16.88 -26.41 6.58
N GLU A 101 -17.67 -26.34 5.51
CA GLU A 101 -17.87 -27.47 4.58
C GLU A 101 -16.59 -27.80 3.79
N LEU A 102 -15.85 -26.77 3.32
CA LEU A 102 -14.54 -26.95 2.70
C LEU A 102 -13.51 -27.57 3.65
N ILE A 103 -13.53 -27.20 4.94
CA ILE A 103 -12.59 -27.68 5.96
C ILE A 103 -12.90 -29.11 6.42
N LYS A 104 -14.18 -29.51 6.53
CA LYS A 104 -14.57 -30.87 6.96
C LYS A 104 -14.09 -31.98 6.03
N ASN A 105 -13.74 -31.63 4.79
CA ASN A 105 -13.15 -32.55 3.82
C ASN A 105 -11.62 -32.68 3.94
N PHE A 106 -10.96 -31.96 4.85
CA PHE A 106 -9.52 -32.09 5.09
C PHE A 106 -9.19 -33.22 6.08
N VAL A 107 -8.77 -34.34 5.50
CA VAL A 107 -8.24 -35.56 6.14
C VAL A 107 -6.85 -35.29 6.79
N PRO A 108 -6.43 -35.99 7.85
CA PRO A 108 -5.08 -35.86 8.41
C PRO A 108 -3.98 -36.16 7.39
N PHE A 109 -2.96 -35.28 7.37
CA PHE A 109 -1.96 -35.17 6.31
C PHE A 109 -1.00 -36.37 6.22
N LYS A 110 -0.91 -37.01 5.04
CA LYS A 110 0.03 -38.09 4.69
C LYS A 110 1.06 -37.70 3.62
N ASP A 111 0.79 -36.71 2.75
CA ASP A 111 1.65 -36.39 1.59
C ASP A 111 2.03 -34.90 1.44
N SER A 112 3.17 -34.62 0.79
CA SER A 112 3.68 -33.25 0.56
C SER A 112 2.69 -32.35 -0.18
N THR A 113 1.89 -32.92 -1.09
CA THR A 113 0.85 -32.19 -1.84
C THR A 113 -0.19 -31.55 -0.92
N GLU A 114 -0.51 -32.21 0.20
CA GLU A 114 -1.53 -31.75 1.13
C GLU A 114 -1.04 -30.63 2.06
N ILE A 115 0.28 -30.48 2.22
CA ILE A 115 0.85 -29.31 2.90
C ILE A 115 0.59 -28.05 2.07
N PHE A 116 0.73 -28.16 0.74
CA PHE A 116 0.53 -27.01 -0.14
C PHE A 116 -0.94 -26.69 -0.40
N THR A 117 -1.86 -27.65 -0.22
CA THR A 117 -3.31 -27.36 -0.21
C THR A 117 -3.73 -26.52 0.98
N VAL A 118 -2.90 -26.44 2.03
CA VAL A 118 -3.07 -25.49 3.15
C VAL A 118 -2.37 -24.17 2.88
N ILE A 119 -1.09 -24.20 2.49
CA ILE A 119 -0.26 -23.00 2.42
C ILE A 119 -0.79 -22.01 1.37
N ILE A 120 -1.19 -22.50 0.20
CA ILE A 120 -1.60 -21.62 -0.91
C ILE A 120 -2.90 -20.85 -0.60
N PRO A 121 -3.98 -21.50 -0.09
CA PRO A 121 -5.16 -20.76 0.35
C PRO A 121 -4.87 -19.74 1.46
N VAL A 122 -4.01 -20.07 2.43
CA VAL A 122 -3.65 -19.13 3.49
C VAL A 122 -2.90 -17.93 2.90
N ALA A 123 -1.96 -18.13 1.97
CA ALA A 123 -1.31 -17.02 1.29
C ALA A 123 -2.30 -16.07 0.59
N LEU A 124 -3.30 -16.62 -0.11
CA LEU A 124 -4.37 -15.83 -0.74
C LEU A 124 -5.19 -15.03 0.28
N ILE A 125 -5.54 -15.65 1.41
CA ILE A 125 -6.27 -14.99 2.51
C ILE A 125 -5.46 -13.82 3.07
N LEU A 126 -4.16 -14.02 3.32
CA LEU A 126 -3.29 -12.98 3.87
C LEU A 126 -3.15 -11.78 2.93
N ILE A 127 -2.96 -12.02 1.63
CA ILE A 127 -2.92 -10.96 0.62
C ILE A 127 -4.24 -10.18 0.59
N ALA A 128 -5.38 -10.88 0.60
CA ALA A 128 -6.68 -10.23 0.63
C ALA A 128 -6.88 -9.39 1.91
N LEU A 129 -6.50 -9.91 3.08
CA LEU A 129 -6.57 -9.19 4.35
C LEU A 129 -5.68 -7.94 4.34
N TYR A 130 -4.47 -8.04 3.79
CA TYR A 130 -3.55 -6.92 3.67
C TYR A 130 -4.16 -5.79 2.83
N PHE A 131 -4.72 -6.10 1.65
CA PHE A 131 -5.36 -5.09 0.81
C PHE A 131 -6.64 -4.50 1.43
N LEU A 132 -7.43 -5.31 2.14
CA LEU A 132 -8.62 -4.82 2.86
C LEU A 132 -8.24 -3.86 4.00
N TYR A 133 -7.20 -4.19 4.76
CA TYR A 133 -6.66 -3.30 5.78
C TYR A 133 -6.16 -1.98 5.17
N PHE A 134 -5.36 -2.09 4.12
CA PHE A 134 -4.74 -0.95 3.46
C PHE A 134 -5.76 -0.01 2.81
N SER A 135 -6.75 -0.56 2.09
CA SER A 135 -7.82 0.22 1.45
C SER A 135 -8.73 0.94 2.46
N LYS A 136 -9.00 0.36 3.62
CA LYS A 136 -9.79 1.02 4.67
C LYS A 136 -9.06 2.24 5.24
N ASN A 137 -7.79 2.10 5.59
CA ASN A 137 -6.97 3.22 6.10
C ASN A 137 -6.85 4.34 5.05
N GLN A 138 -6.79 4.00 3.77
CA GLN A 138 -6.79 4.97 2.68
C GLN A 138 -8.12 5.76 2.63
N SER A 139 -9.26 5.09 2.80
CA SER A 139 -10.59 5.73 2.75
C SER A 139 -10.82 6.74 3.88
N GLU A 140 -10.29 6.47 5.08
CA GLU A 140 -10.39 7.38 6.22
C GLU A 140 -9.50 8.61 6.03
N THR A 141 -8.31 8.42 5.47
CA THR A 141 -7.39 9.51 5.12
C THR A 141 -7.99 10.41 4.04
N ILE A 142 -8.58 9.82 2.98
CA ILE A 142 -9.28 10.55 1.92
C ILE A 142 -10.53 11.28 2.46
N ARG A 143 -11.29 10.66 3.38
CA ARG A 143 -12.44 11.31 4.03
C ARG A 143 -12.03 12.52 4.88
N LYS A 144 -10.93 12.43 5.64
CA LYS A 144 -10.37 13.56 6.40
C LYS A 144 -9.87 14.67 5.46
N ALA A 145 -9.18 14.32 4.38
CA ALA A 145 -8.71 15.29 3.38
C ALA A 145 -9.88 16.00 2.65
N ASN A 146 -10.94 15.28 2.29
CA ASN A 146 -12.11 15.86 1.63
C ASN A 146 -12.98 16.70 2.57
N LYS A 147 -13.05 16.36 3.87
CA LYS A 147 -13.71 17.19 4.88
C LYS A 147 -13.04 18.57 5.01
N ASN A 148 -11.70 18.60 4.95
CA ASN A 148 -10.93 19.85 4.96
C ASN A 148 -11.09 20.65 3.65
N ARG A 149 -11.22 19.97 2.49
CA ARG A 149 -11.45 20.61 1.18
C ARG A 149 -12.80 21.35 1.10
N ASN A 150 -13.85 20.80 1.73
CA ASN A 150 -15.16 21.44 1.74
C ASN A 150 -15.21 22.67 2.67
N GLN A 151 -14.38 22.73 3.72
CA GLN A 151 -14.24 23.96 4.54
C GLN A 151 -13.55 25.10 3.78
N ILE A 152 -12.62 24.80 2.86
CA ILE A 152 -11.90 25.82 2.07
C ILE A 152 -12.78 26.41 0.96
N LYS A 153 -13.64 25.59 0.32
CA LYS A 153 -14.57 26.08 -0.73
C LYS A 153 -15.58 27.12 -0.22
N PHE A 154 -16.03 27.02 1.03
CA PHE A 154 -16.93 28.01 1.63
C PHE A 154 -16.27 29.38 1.89
N SER A 155 -14.94 29.50 1.75
CA SER A 155 -14.22 30.78 1.91
C SER A 155 -13.93 31.50 0.58
N GLU A 156 -13.96 30.80 -0.55
CA GLU A 156 -13.69 31.40 -1.88
C GLU A 156 -14.95 31.87 -2.63
N GLU A 157 -16.15 31.43 -2.22
CA GLU A 157 -17.41 31.79 -2.87
C GLU A 157 -17.86 33.24 -2.56
N GLY A 158 -17.11 33.97 -1.73
CA GLY A 158 -17.34 35.39 -1.41
C GLY A 158 -16.73 36.39 -2.39
N ARG A 159 -15.95 35.96 -3.40
CA ARG A 159 -15.34 36.88 -4.37
C ARG A 159 -15.28 36.27 -5.77
N LYS A 160 -16.39 36.34 -6.51
CA LYS A 160 -16.36 36.49 -7.98
C LYS A 160 -17.72 36.97 -8.48
N LYS A 161 -17.84 38.29 -8.63
CA LYS A 161 -18.77 38.94 -9.54
C LYS A 161 -17.95 39.73 -10.55
N VAL A 162 -18.42 39.74 -11.81
CA VAL A 162 -17.97 40.58 -12.95
C VAL A 162 -16.72 40.00 -13.65
N LEU A 163 -16.66 39.73 -14.96
CA LEU A 163 -17.35 40.28 -16.14
C LEU A 163 -17.44 39.21 -17.25
N ASP A 164 -18.58 39.13 -17.93
CA ASP A 164 -18.79 38.34 -19.14
C ASP A 164 -18.05 38.93 -20.35
N SER A 165 -17.33 38.09 -21.09
CA SER A 165 -17.10 38.27 -22.54
C SER A 165 -16.79 36.90 -23.17
N PRO A 166 -17.51 36.47 -24.22
CA PRO A 166 -17.29 35.16 -24.85
C PRO A 166 -16.24 35.29 -25.96
N GLU A 167 -15.04 34.77 -25.72
CA GLU A 167 -14.06 34.47 -26.78
C GLU A 167 -13.99 32.95 -27.04
N PRO A 168 -13.69 32.53 -28.28
CA PRO A 168 -13.78 31.14 -28.72
C PRO A 168 -12.71 30.28 -28.03
N ILE A 169 -13.16 29.20 -27.40
CA ILE A 169 -12.33 28.20 -26.73
C ILE A 169 -11.48 27.48 -27.78
N ILE A 170 -10.22 27.88 -27.88
CA ILE A 170 -9.16 27.03 -28.43
C ILE A 170 -8.71 26.16 -27.27
N ASP A 171 -9.00 24.85 -27.33
CA ASP A 171 -8.52 23.84 -26.40
C ASP A 171 -6.98 23.75 -26.47
N SER A 172 -6.33 24.69 -25.80
CA SER A 172 -4.92 24.60 -25.46
C SER A 172 -4.80 23.61 -24.29
N PRO A 173 -3.87 22.63 -24.35
CA PRO A 173 -3.65 21.72 -23.23
C PRO A 173 -3.34 22.55 -21.98
N GLN A 174 -4.21 22.51 -20.99
CA GLN A 174 -3.94 23.22 -19.74
C GLN A 174 -2.62 22.70 -19.15
N PRO A 175 -1.69 23.59 -18.76
CA PRO A 175 -0.44 23.16 -18.16
C PRO A 175 -0.73 22.35 -16.90
N ARG A 176 -0.21 21.11 -16.87
CA ARG A 176 -0.41 20.19 -15.76
C ARG A 176 0.21 20.77 -14.50
N LYS A 177 -0.51 20.68 -13.39
CA LYS A 177 -0.09 21.29 -12.12
C LYS A 177 1.01 20.46 -11.44
N PRO A 178 1.99 21.09 -10.80
CA PRO A 178 2.98 20.38 -10.00
C PRO A 178 2.34 19.76 -8.75
N SER A 179 3.01 18.77 -8.17
CA SER A 179 2.68 18.21 -6.87
C SER A 179 3.91 18.16 -5.96
N VAL A 180 3.65 17.99 -4.66
CA VAL A 180 4.69 17.84 -3.65
C VAL A 180 4.63 16.41 -3.13
N LEU A 181 5.72 15.67 -3.29
CA LEU A 181 5.90 14.31 -2.79
C LEU A 181 6.81 14.33 -1.58
N CYS A 182 6.28 13.92 -0.43
CA CYS A 182 7.02 13.74 0.81
C CYS A 182 7.28 12.24 1.04
N LEU A 183 8.51 11.90 1.38
CA LEU A 183 8.94 10.53 1.66
C LEU A 183 9.73 10.47 2.97
N VAL A 184 9.55 9.39 3.72
CA VAL A 184 10.43 9.01 4.82
C VAL A 184 11.18 7.76 4.39
N VAL A 185 12.50 7.88 4.22
CA VAL A 185 13.38 6.84 3.67
C VAL A 185 14.58 6.61 4.60
N PRO A 186 15.25 5.45 4.53
CA PRO A 186 16.53 5.25 5.20
C PRO A 186 17.54 6.33 4.79
N SER A 187 18.26 6.91 5.75
CA SER A 187 19.10 8.09 5.52
C SER A 187 20.19 7.84 4.48
N HIS A 188 20.77 6.64 4.42
CA HIS A 188 21.76 6.28 3.40
C HIS A 188 21.23 6.44 1.97
N GLN A 189 19.90 6.35 1.75
CA GLN A 189 19.30 6.61 0.43
C GLN A 189 19.39 8.07 0.01
N LEU A 190 19.65 8.98 0.95
CA LEU A 190 19.80 10.42 0.71
C LEU A 190 21.27 10.86 0.65
N SER A 191 22.21 9.92 0.82
CA SER A 191 23.63 10.22 0.63
C SER A 191 23.82 10.78 -0.79
N SER A 192 24.56 11.88 -0.92
CA SER A 192 24.78 12.62 -2.17
C SER A 192 23.63 13.49 -2.68
N LEU A 193 22.53 13.66 -1.93
CA LEU A 193 21.44 14.55 -2.31
C LEU A 193 21.48 15.85 -1.50
N ASN A 194 21.31 16.98 -2.18
CA ASN A 194 21.22 18.29 -1.55
C ASN A 194 19.93 19.01 -1.95
N ARG A 195 19.54 19.97 -1.12
CA ARG A 195 18.43 20.87 -1.44
C ARG A 195 18.74 21.66 -2.72
N GLY A 196 17.74 21.78 -3.59
CA GLY A 196 17.83 22.44 -4.89
C GLY A 196 18.34 21.52 -6.01
N ASP A 197 18.81 20.31 -5.70
CA ASP A 197 19.22 19.37 -6.73
C ASP A 197 18.00 18.87 -7.50
N SER A 198 18.18 18.71 -8.82
CA SER A 198 17.22 18.00 -9.67
C SER A 198 17.62 16.53 -9.75
N ILE A 199 16.68 15.62 -9.48
CA ILE A 199 16.90 14.18 -9.55
C ILE A 199 16.02 13.54 -10.62
N PRO A 200 16.54 12.58 -11.41
CA PRO A 200 15.77 11.94 -12.47
C PRO A 200 14.64 11.09 -11.90
N SER A 201 13.56 10.90 -12.67
CA SER A 201 12.41 10.06 -12.30
C SER A 201 12.81 8.65 -11.87
N SER A 202 13.86 8.07 -12.44
CA SER A 202 14.41 6.77 -12.04
C SER A 202 14.91 6.76 -10.59
N ARG A 203 15.52 7.87 -10.12
CA ARG A 203 15.95 8.04 -8.73
C ARG A 203 14.76 8.24 -7.80
N VAL A 204 13.75 9.01 -8.23
CA VAL A 204 12.50 9.19 -7.48
C VAL A 204 11.78 7.86 -7.28
N LYS A 205 11.69 7.00 -8.31
CA LYS A 205 11.09 5.65 -8.19
C LYS A 205 11.81 4.79 -7.15
N LYS A 206 13.15 4.86 -7.08
CA LYS A 206 13.93 4.16 -6.04
C LYS A 206 13.60 4.68 -4.65
N LEU A 207 13.50 6.00 -4.48
CA LEU A 207 13.13 6.61 -3.20
C LEU A 207 11.72 6.20 -2.77
N ILE A 208 10.74 6.20 -3.68
CA ILE A 208 9.38 5.72 -3.42
C ILE A 208 9.40 4.26 -2.98
N SER A 209 10.15 3.40 -3.68
CA SER A 209 10.28 1.99 -3.31
C SER A 209 10.87 1.79 -1.90
N SER A 210 11.86 2.61 -1.51
CA SER A 210 12.52 2.51 -0.20
C SER A 210 11.79 3.24 0.94
N ALA A 211 10.70 3.94 0.65
CA ALA A 211 10.03 4.75 1.65
C ALA A 211 9.22 3.88 2.62
N SER A 212 9.29 4.18 3.92
CA SER A 212 8.41 3.61 4.94
C SER A 212 7.13 4.43 5.12
N TYR A 213 7.19 5.73 4.79
CA TYR A 213 6.03 6.61 4.78
C TYR A 213 6.07 7.50 3.55
N PHE A 214 4.90 7.78 2.97
CA PHE A 214 4.78 8.74 1.88
C PHE A 214 3.49 9.56 1.93
N LEU A 215 3.53 10.74 1.35
CA LEU A 215 2.40 11.64 1.18
C LEU A 215 2.60 12.45 -0.11
N CYS A 216 1.58 12.50 -0.97
CA CYS A 216 1.61 13.34 -2.17
C CYS A 216 0.43 14.33 -2.14
N ASP A 217 0.75 15.62 -2.12
CA ASP A 217 -0.22 16.72 -2.03
C ASP A 217 -0.11 17.65 -3.23
N GLY A 218 -1.20 18.32 -3.59
CA GLY A 218 -1.22 19.32 -4.67
C GLY A 218 -0.88 20.74 -4.21
N SER A 219 -0.72 20.95 -2.91
CA SER A 219 -0.34 22.22 -2.32
C SER A 219 1.18 22.38 -2.34
N LEU A 220 1.66 23.46 -2.96
CA LEU A 220 3.08 23.88 -2.88
C LEU A 220 3.44 24.50 -1.52
N GLN A 221 2.52 24.50 -0.55
CA GLN A 221 2.79 25.00 0.79
C GLN A 221 3.66 24.02 1.58
N ALA A 222 4.38 24.55 2.58
CA ALA A 222 5.20 23.79 3.53
C ALA A 222 4.39 22.68 4.21
N ILE A 223 4.50 21.44 3.70
CA ILE A 223 3.74 20.28 4.17
C ILE A 223 4.07 19.96 5.63
N ASP A 224 5.32 20.18 6.03
CA ASP A 224 5.79 19.99 7.40
C ASP A 224 4.98 20.77 8.43
N LYS A 225 4.56 22.01 8.13
CA LYS A 225 3.69 22.78 9.03
C LYS A 225 2.26 22.26 9.03
N LYS A 226 1.78 21.78 7.88
CA LYS A 226 0.42 21.25 7.72
C LYS A 226 0.23 19.95 8.50
N VAL A 227 1.26 19.12 8.58
CA VAL A 227 1.22 17.81 9.25
C VAL A 227 1.97 17.79 10.58
N ASN A 228 2.46 18.93 11.07
CA ASN A 228 3.14 19.08 12.35
C ASN A 228 4.40 18.19 12.51
N LEU A 229 5.23 18.11 11.46
CA LEU A 229 6.50 17.38 11.53
C LEU A 229 7.55 18.16 12.32
N ASN A 230 8.24 17.45 13.22
CA ASN A 230 9.34 18.01 14.00
C ASN A 230 10.69 17.59 13.41
N PHE A 231 11.48 18.56 12.96
CA PHE A 231 12.79 18.32 12.39
C PHE A 231 13.93 18.71 13.32
N SER A 232 15.00 17.92 13.31
CA SER A 232 16.21 18.22 14.05
C SER A 232 17.06 19.24 13.28
N GLY A 233 17.66 20.18 14.00
CA GLY A 233 18.71 21.05 13.46
C GLY A 233 20.08 20.36 13.33
N SER A 234 20.21 19.11 13.78
CA SER A 234 21.44 18.32 13.63
C SER A 234 21.61 17.78 12.21
N SER A 235 22.86 17.62 11.77
CA SER A 235 23.17 17.01 10.48
C SER A 235 22.68 15.56 10.43
N ILE A 236 22.16 15.13 9.28
CA ILE A 236 21.77 13.74 9.05
C ILE A 236 23.03 12.89 8.97
N ASN A 237 23.08 11.81 9.77
CA ASN A 237 24.12 10.81 9.65
C ASN A 237 23.75 9.79 8.58
N PHE A 238 24.21 10.00 7.34
CA PHE A 238 23.92 9.12 6.21
C PHE A 238 24.53 7.72 6.32
N SER A 239 25.42 7.46 7.29
CA SER A 239 25.98 6.13 7.53
C SER A 239 25.18 5.31 8.55
N SER A 240 24.02 5.82 9.00
CA SER A 240 23.17 5.16 9.99
C SER A 240 21.91 4.59 9.35
N GLU A 241 21.26 3.64 10.04
CA GLU A 241 19.94 3.11 9.67
C GLU A 241 18.79 4.04 10.08
N GLU A 242 19.08 5.30 10.43
CA GLU A 242 18.06 6.27 10.79
C GLU A 242 17.20 6.63 9.57
N TYR A 243 15.92 6.90 9.81
CA TYR A 243 15.00 7.41 8.79
C TYR A 243 15.14 8.93 8.65
N ALA A 244 15.11 9.40 7.41
CA ALA A 244 15.18 10.80 7.05
C ALA A 244 13.99 11.18 6.15
N TYR A 245 13.59 12.44 6.27
CA TYR A 245 12.53 13.04 5.49
C TYR A 245 13.11 13.72 4.25
N ILE A 246 12.46 13.52 3.10
CA ILE A 246 12.71 14.26 1.87
C ILE A 246 11.40 14.77 1.26
N GLN A 247 11.40 16.01 0.80
CA GLN A 247 10.31 16.65 0.09
C GLN A 247 10.76 16.98 -1.33
N LEU A 248 10.00 16.51 -2.30
CA LEU A 248 10.26 16.65 -3.73
C LEU A 248 9.13 17.45 -4.37
N ILE A 249 9.48 18.37 -5.27
CA ILE A 249 8.54 19.01 -6.18
C ILE A 249 8.56 18.22 -7.48
N ILE A 250 7.40 17.69 -7.87
CA ILE A 250 7.23 16.93 -9.10
C ILE A 250 6.52 17.82 -10.13
N PRO A 251 7.22 18.28 -11.19
CA PRO A 251 6.57 18.96 -12.31
C PRO A 251 5.49 18.06 -12.90
N GLU A 252 4.32 18.62 -13.20
CA GLU A 252 3.19 17.88 -13.79
C GLU A 252 2.68 16.69 -12.96
N GLY A 253 3.03 16.60 -11.67
CA GLY A 253 2.70 15.46 -10.81
C GLY A 253 1.25 15.39 -10.31
N GLN A 254 0.30 16.05 -10.98
CA GLN A 254 -1.12 16.09 -10.58
C GLN A 254 -1.72 14.68 -10.39
N ASP A 255 -1.36 13.73 -11.25
CA ASP A 255 -1.89 12.36 -11.22
C ASP A 255 -1.34 11.52 -10.05
N MET A 256 -0.33 12.03 -9.35
CA MET A 256 0.24 11.43 -8.15
C MET A 256 -0.50 11.83 -6.86
N ILE A 257 -1.31 12.89 -6.91
CA ILE A 257 -2.01 13.40 -5.73
C ILE A 257 -3.01 12.35 -5.22
N ALA A 258 -3.02 12.15 -3.90
CA ALA A 258 -3.91 11.20 -3.21
C ALA A 258 -3.75 9.73 -3.63
N GLN A 259 -2.65 9.38 -4.32
CA GLN A 259 -2.35 7.98 -4.60
C GLN A 259 -2.04 7.24 -3.31
N GLY A 260 -2.67 6.06 -3.19
CA GLY A 260 -2.63 5.26 -1.97
C GLY A 260 -1.46 4.33 -1.84
N THR A 261 -0.75 4.01 -2.93
CA THR A 261 0.26 2.96 -2.96
C THR A 261 1.56 3.46 -3.60
N LYS A 262 2.69 2.86 -3.20
CA LYS A 262 3.99 3.05 -3.90
C LYS A 262 3.86 2.74 -5.39
N TYR A 263 3.10 1.71 -5.75
CA TYR A 263 2.86 1.33 -7.15
C TYR A 263 2.18 2.44 -7.94
N SER A 264 1.04 2.97 -7.46
CA SER A 264 0.31 4.02 -8.16
C SER A 264 1.13 5.31 -8.26
N LEU A 265 1.92 5.64 -7.22
CA LEU A 265 2.87 6.75 -7.29
C LEU A 265 3.93 6.55 -8.38
N LYS A 266 4.57 5.37 -8.45
CA LYS A 266 5.58 5.06 -9.48
C LYS A 266 4.99 5.05 -10.89
N LYS A 267 3.76 4.56 -11.04
CA LYS A 267 3.04 4.47 -12.32
C LYS A 267 2.64 5.84 -12.84
N ASN A 268 2.20 6.72 -11.96
CA ASN A 268 1.74 8.07 -12.30
C ASN A 268 2.84 9.13 -12.20
N LEU A 269 4.09 8.73 -11.89
CA LEU A 269 5.23 9.63 -11.89
C LEU A 269 5.53 10.07 -13.34
N PRO A 270 5.47 11.37 -13.64
CA PRO A 270 5.78 11.87 -14.98
C PRO A 270 7.25 11.63 -15.35
N ASP A 271 7.50 11.60 -16.65
CA ASP A 271 8.86 11.60 -17.18
C ASP A 271 9.52 12.96 -16.93
N GLY A 272 10.80 12.96 -16.56
CA GLY A 272 11.55 14.17 -16.23
C GLY A 272 12.30 14.09 -14.91
N GLY A 273 12.59 15.25 -14.34
CA GLY A 273 13.27 15.40 -13.06
C GLY A 273 12.35 15.97 -11.97
N ALA A 274 12.62 15.60 -10.72
CA ALA A 274 12.03 16.19 -9.54
C ALA A 274 13.03 17.11 -8.85
N GLU A 275 12.57 18.23 -8.30
CA GLU A 275 13.42 19.14 -7.52
C GLU A 275 13.35 18.80 -6.03
N ILE A 276 14.49 18.77 -5.36
CA ILE A 276 14.56 18.55 -3.91
C ILE A 276 14.29 19.88 -3.18
N ASP A 277 13.11 20.01 -2.58
CA ASP A 277 12.77 21.20 -1.78
C ASP A 277 13.32 21.11 -0.35
N LYS A 278 13.31 19.91 0.26
CA LYS A 278 13.75 19.75 1.65
C LYS A 278 14.33 18.37 1.90
N ILE A 279 15.38 18.31 2.70
CA ILE A 279 15.90 17.10 3.33
C ILE A 279 16.08 17.41 4.81
N ALA A 280 15.55 16.56 5.70
CA ALA A 280 15.59 16.79 7.13
C ALA A 280 15.60 15.49 7.94
N ARG A 281 16.17 15.54 9.14
CA ARG A 281 16.07 14.48 10.13
C ARG A 281 14.78 14.67 10.95
N LEU A 282 14.02 13.61 11.15
CA LEU A 282 12.87 13.62 12.05
C LEU A 282 13.35 13.48 13.51
N ILE A 283 12.80 14.30 14.43
CA ILE A 283 13.07 14.17 15.87
C ILE A 283 12.26 13.02 16.46
N ASN A 284 11.00 12.91 16.03
CA ASN A 284 10.04 11.93 16.48
C ASN A 284 9.12 11.55 15.31
N LEU A 285 8.16 10.68 15.58
CA LEU A 285 7.21 10.18 14.58
C LEU A 285 5.92 11.03 14.51
N ASP A 286 5.87 12.16 15.23
CA ASP A 286 4.69 13.01 15.26
C ASP A 286 4.41 13.57 13.86
N GLY A 287 3.15 13.55 13.44
CA GLY A 287 2.71 14.02 12.14
C GLY A 287 2.74 12.95 11.04
N LEU A 288 3.45 11.83 11.26
CA LEU A 288 3.48 10.71 10.32
C LEU A 288 2.16 9.94 10.27
N GLU A 289 1.26 10.10 11.24
CA GLU A 289 -0.11 9.57 11.16
C GLU A 289 -0.92 10.17 10.00
N ASN A 290 -0.43 11.27 9.40
CA ASN A 290 -1.01 11.87 8.19
C ASN A 290 -0.38 11.32 6.89
N PHE A 291 0.64 10.47 7.02
CA PHE A 291 1.29 9.79 5.91
C PHE A 291 0.69 8.40 5.72
N ILE A 292 0.86 7.88 4.51
CA ILE A 292 0.57 6.48 4.23
C ILE A 292 1.80 5.68 4.66
N CYS A 293 1.61 4.78 5.62
CA CYS A 293 2.60 3.76 5.97
C CYS A 293 2.68 2.74 4.83
N ALA A 294 3.89 2.38 4.47
CA ALA A 294 4.24 1.90 3.15
C ALA A 294 4.96 0.56 3.18
#